data_AF-A0AAV6ATD6-F1
#
_entry.id   AF-A0AAV6ATD6-F1
#
_cell.length_a   1.000
_cell.length_b   1.000
_cell.length_c   1.000
_cell.angle_alpha   90.00
_cell.angle_beta   90.00
_cell.angle_gamma   90.00
#
_symmetry.space_group_name_H-M   'P 1'
#
loop_
_entity.id
_entity.type
_entity.pdbx_description
1 polymer ?
#
loop_
_entity_poly.entity_id
_entity_poly.type
_entity_poly.pdbx_seq_one_letter_code
_entity_poly.pdbx_strand_id
1 'polypeptide(L)'
;MQLAVNIVVLAAIYALIACGYVLIYRVSRVLNLAHGELMMLGAYLLLATASQFAGHWLTAIGAAVGLSLLVGVLVYLFLMRKMAGEMVLAAVLTTVALGIFLRGLIVLVWSAQQQYPAHRLGIANFAIALPGGARISFFAALLVMVTAAIYAGILLFLRFGRWGVRMRAAGQNPLLAAQRGVDLHAVYALAWGLSTLTGSLAGMLIALDSGLDQTMAIV
;
A
#
# COMPACT_ATOMS: atom_id res chain seq x y z
N MET A 1 -21.73 19.36 8.82
CA MET A 1 -21.65 18.44 7.67
C MET A 1 -20.22 18.25 7.17
N GLN A 2 -19.39 19.29 7.04
CA GLN A 2 -17.97 19.15 6.64
C GLN A 2 -17.16 18.18 7.53
N LEU A 3 -17.37 18.21 8.84
CA LEU A 3 -16.64 17.35 9.78
C LEU A 3 -16.92 15.85 9.54
N ALA A 4 -18.16 15.50 9.17
CA ALA A 4 -18.52 14.13 8.83
C ALA A 4 -17.83 13.67 7.53
N VAL A 5 -17.73 14.54 6.53
CA VAL A 5 -16.99 14.25 5.28
C VAL A 5 -15.52 13.99 5.57
N ASN A 6 -14.89 14.83 6.39
CA ASN A 6 -13.49 14.65 6.77
C ASN A 6 -13.27 13.33 7.53
N ILE A 7 -14.19 12.96 8.43
CA ILE A 7 -14.15 11.67 9.15
C ILE A 7 -14.22 10.50 8.17
N VAL A 8 -15.08 10.55 7.15
CA VAL A 8 -15.20 9.48 6.15
C VAL A 8 -13.92 9.32 5.33
N VAL A 9 -13.32 10.44 4.90
CA VAL A 9 -12.06 10.41 4.15
C VAL A 9 -10.93 9.84 5.01
N LEU A 10 -10.81 10.29 6.27
CA LEU A 10 -9.81 9.80 7.20
C LEU A 10 -9.99 8.31 7.51
N ALA A 11 -11.25 7.87 7.72
CA ALA A 11 -11.58 6.47 7.92
C ALA A 11 -11.22 5.62 6.68
N ALA A 12 -11.40 6.15 5.47
CA ALA A 12 -11.02 5.45 4.25
C ALA A 12 -9.49 5.31 4.09
N ILE A 13 -8.71 6.30 4.52
CA ILE A 13 -7.24 6.22 4.57
C ILE A 13 -6.82 5.10 5.54
N TYR A 14 -7.30 5.17 6.79
CA TYR A 14 -6.93 4.18 7.80
C TYR A 14 -7.44 2.78 7.47
N ALA A 15 -8.61 2.64 6.87
CA ALA A 15 -9.13 1.34 6.42
C ALA A 15 -8.23 0.70 5.37
N LEU A 16 -7.71 1.50 4.43
CA LEU A 16 -6.83 1.00 3.37
C LEU A 16 -5.47 0.57 3.93
N ILE A 17 -4.88 1.38 4.81
CA ILE A 17 -3.63 1.06 5.51
C ILE A 17 -3.81 -0.20 6.38
N ALA A 18 -4.86 -0.24 7.19
CA ALA A 18 -5.16 -1.37 8.06
C ALA A 18 -5.39 -2.67 7.27
N CYS A 19 -6.01 -2.60 6.08
CA CYS A 19 -6.20 -3.76 5.22
C CYS A 19 -4.87 -4.41 4.85
N GLY A 20 -3.89 -3.61 4.43
CA GLY A 20 -2.54 -4.09 4.11
C GLY A 20 -1.83 -4.70 5.31
N TYR A 21 -1.89 -4.05 6.47
CA TYR A 21 -1.31 -4.56 7.72
C TYR A 21 -1.92 -5.91 8.13
N VAL A 22 -3.25 -6.01 8.16
CA VAL A 22 -3.97 -7.22 8.53
C VAL A 22 -3.65 -8.37 7.56
N LEU A 23 -3.53 -8.06 6.27
CA LEU A 23 -3.24 -9.07 5.25
C LEU A 23 -1.87 -9.74 5.45
N ILE A 24 -0.81 -8.96 5.68
CA ILE A 24 0.52 -9.53 5.99
C ILE A 24 0.45 -10.28 7.31
N TYR A 25 -0.02 -9.64 8.38
CA TYR A 25 0.03 -10.22 9.72
C TYR A 25 -0.72 -11.54 9.80
N ARG A 26 -1.90 -11.64 9.17
CA ARG A 26 -2.72 -12.84 9.21
C ARG A 26 -2.06 -14.04 8.53
N VAL A 27 -1.20 -13.79 7.56
CA VAL A 27 -0.60 -14.84 6.72
C VAL A 27 0.81 -15.18 7.18
N SER A 28 1.65 -14.19 7.46
CA SER A 28 3.04 -14.41 7.87
C SER A 28 3.24 -14.47 9.39
N ARG A 29 2.26 -13.98 10.18
CA ARG A 29 2.39 -13.74 11.64
C ARG A 29 3.54 -12.79 12.02
N VAL A 30 4.06 -12.04 11.05
CA VAL A 30 5.08 -11.01 11.28
C VAL A 30 4.44 -9.64 11.19
N LEU A 31 4.71 -8.80 12.19
CA LEU A 31 4.33 -7.40 12.17
C LEU A 31 5.30 -6.63 11.27
N ASN A 32 4.81 -6.05 10.17
CA ASN A 32 5.64 -5.27 9.26
C ASN A 32 5.65 -3.79 9.68
N LEU A 33 6.68 -3.38 10.40
CA LEU A 33 6.84 -1.99 10.84
C LEU A 33 7.30 -1.03 9.73
N ALA A 34 7.76 -1.57 8.58
CA ALA A 34 8.11 -0.76 7.41
C ALA A 34 6.91 -0.38 6.54
N HIS A 35 5.68 -0.74 6.90
CA HIS A 35 4.53 -0.56 6.02
C HIS A 35 4.26 0.93 5.70
N GLY A 36 4.45 1.84 6.66
CA GLY A 36 4.35 3.28 6.43
C GLY A 36 5.40 3.79 5.42
N GLU A 37 6.62 3.28 5.50
CA GLU A 37 7.70 3.60 4.56
C GLU A 37 7.45 2.99 3.16
N LEU A 38 6.83 1.81 3.09
CA LEU A 38 6.40 1.19 1.82
C LEU A 38 5.22 1.95 1.19
N MET A 39 4.32 2.51 2.01
CA MET A 39 3.28 3.43 1.56
C MET A 39 3.91 4.69 0.96
N MET A 40 4.85 5.31 1.68
CA MET A 40 5.57 6.51 1.23
C MET A 40 6.33 6.22 -0.07
N LEU A 41 7.06 5.11 -0.14
CA LEU A 41 7.77 4.67 -1.36
C LEU A 41 6.81 4.55 -2.55
N GLY A 42 5.62 3.99 -2.36
CA GLY A 42 4.59 3.92 -3.39
C GLY A 42 4.18 5.28 -3.94
N ALA A 43 4.07 6.28 -3.06
CA ALA A 43 3.75 7.65 -3.45
C ALA A 43 4.89 8.30 -4.27
N TYR A 44 6.15 8.06 -3.92
CA TYR A 44 7.30 8.52 -4.70
C TYR A 44 7.46 7.78 -6.04
N LEU A 45 7.12 6.49 -6.09
CA LEU A 45 7.07 5.74 -7.35
C LEU A 45 6.03 6.33 -8.31
N LEU A 46 4.88 6.80 -7.80
CA LEU A 46 3.91 7.52 -8.60
C LEU A 46 4.47 8.84 -9.13
N LEU A 47 5.19 9.61 -8.31
CA LEU A 47 5.86 10.83 -8.77
C LEU A 47 6.87 10.53 -9.90
N ALA A 48 7.68 9.49 -9.73
CA ALA A 48 8.70 9.11 -10.70
C ALA A 48 8.09 8.63 -12.03
N THR A 49 7.05 7.79 -11.96
CA THR A 49 6.33 7.32 -13.16
C THR A 49 5.54 8.45 -13.83
N ALA A 50 4.95 9.36 -13.05
CA ALA A 50 4.29 10.56 -13.57
C ALA A 50 5.28 11.49 -14.30
N SER A 51 6.53 11.60 -13.84
CA SER A 51 7.56 12.38 -14.55
C SER A 51 8.05 11.72 -15.85
N GLN A 52 8.08 10.38 -15.93
CA GLN A 52 8.53 9.69 -17.13
C GLN A 52 7.43 9.57 -18.20
N PHE A 53 6.18 9.39 -17.79
CA PHE A 53 5.02 9.21 -18.69
C PHE A 53 4.14 10.46 -18.72
N ALA A 54 4.76 11.64 -18.89
CA ALA A 54 4.03 12.90 -18.96
C ALA A 54 2.92 12.83 -20.04
N GLY A 55 1.67 13.06 -19.64
CA GLY A 55 0.48 13.02 -20.52
C GLY A 55 -0.29 11.69 -20.58
N HIS A 56 0.26 10.58 -20.07
CA HIS A 56 -0.42 9.27 -20.05
C HIS A 56 -0.69 8.81 -18.61
N TRP A 57 -1.68 9.43 -17.97
CA TRP A 57 -2.01 9.18 -16.57
C TRP A 57 -2.35 7.72 -16.26
N LEU A 58 -3.03 6.98 -17.16
CA LEU A 58 -3.32 5.55 -16.96
C LEU A 58 -2.04 4.70 -16.92
N THR A 59 -1.06 4.97 -17.80
CA THR A 59 0.16 4.18 -17.85
C THR A 59 1.06 4.50 -16.66
N ALA A 60 1.11 5.76 -16.21
CA ALA A 60 1.83 6.16 -15.01
C ALA A 60 1.28 5.44 -13.77
N ILE A 61 -0.03 5.49 -13.55
CA ILE A 61 -0.68 4.81 -12.42
C ILE A 61 -0.48 3.30 -12.52
N GLY A 62 -0.70 2.69 -13.70
CA GLY A 62 -0.50 1.26 -13.91
C GLY A 62 0.94 0.81 -13.63
N ALA A 63 1.93 1.59 -14.06
CA ALA A 63 3.33 1.32 -13.77
C ALA A 63 3.63 1.45 -12.28
N ALA A 64 3.11 2.47 -11.59
CA ALA A 64 3.32 2.67 -10.16
C ALA A 64 2.70 1.52 -9.32
N VAL A 65 1.50 1.07 -9.69
CA VAL A 65 0.80 -0.09 -9.11
C VAL A 65 1.58 -1.38 -9.35
N GLY A 66 2.10 -1.57 -10.56
CA GLY A 66 2.94 -2.74 -10.88
C GLY A 66 4.24 -2.73 -10.06
N LEU A 67 4.92 -1.59 -9.98
CA LEU A 67 6.16 -1.44 -9.24
C LEU A 67 5.96 -1.62 -7.74
N SER A 68 4.88 -1.09 -7.14
CA SER A 68 4.62 -1.29 -5.71
C SER A 68 4.40 -2.76 -5.35
N LEU A 69 3.64 -3.50 -6.17
CA LEU A 69 3.45 -4.92 -6.00
C LEU A 69 4.77 -5.70 -6.15
N LEU A 70 5.59 -5.34 -7.13
CA LEU A 70 6.92 -5.93 -7.32
C LEU A 70 7.82 -5.66 -6.12
N VAL A 71 7.85 -4.43 -5.59
CA VAL A 71 8.65 -4.09 -4.40
C VAL A 71 8.28 -4.97 -3.22
N GLY A 72 6.99 -5.19 -2.94
CA GLY A 72 6.58 -6.09 -1.86
C GLY A 72 7.03 -7.53 -2.06
N VAL A 73 6.91 -8.05 -3.28
CA VAL A 73 7.39 -9.40 -3.63
C VAL A 73 8.91 -9.50 -3.45
N LEU A 74 9.67 -8.49 -3.90
CA LEU A 74 11.14 -8.46 -3.77
C LEU A 74 11.58 -8.35 -2.32
N VAL A 75 10.93 -7.51 -1.51
CA VAL A 75 11.17 -7.41 -0.07
C VAL A 75 10.97 -8.78 0.59
N TYR A 76 9.92 -9.50 0.20
CA TYR A 76 9.72 -10.85 0.71
C TYR A 76 10.85 -11.80 0.28
N LEU A 77 11.18 -11.86 -1.01
CA LEU A 77 12.16 -12.80 -1.54
C LEU A 77 13.57 -12.58 -0.99
N PHE A 78 13.99 -11.33 -0.82
CA PHE A 78 15.36 -11.00 -0.42
C PHE A 78 15.54 -10.93 1.10
N LEU A 79 14.55 -10.39 1.83
CA LEU A 79 14.66 -10.24 3.28
C LEU A 79 13.86 -11.33 3.99
N MET A 80 12.54 -11.33 3.83
CA MET A 80 11.65 -12.11 4.70
C MET A 80 11.76 -13.61 4.48
N ARG A 81 12.11 -14.06 3.28
CA ARG A 81 12.35 -15.47 2.98
C ARG A 81 13.52 -16.03 3.79
N LYS A 82 14.55 -15.24 4.06
CA LYS A 82 15.68 -15.64 4.90
C LYS A 82 15.32 -15.71 6.39
N MET A 83 14.28 -14.97 6.79
CA MET A 83 13.76 -14.99 8.16
C MET A 83 12.78 -16.13 8.42
N ALA A 84 12.47 -16.95 7.41
CA ALA A 84 11.59 -18.10 7.58
C ALA A 84 12.27 -19.17 8.44
N GLY A 85 11.74 -19.40 9.65
CA GLY A 85 12.30 -20.33 10.63
C GLY A 85 13.09 -19.66 11.76
N GLU A 86 13.38 -18.36 11.64
CA GLU A 86 14.00 -17.56 12.69
C GLU A 86 12.98 -17.09 13.74
N MET A 87 13.49 -16.57 14.86
CA MET A 87 12.66 -15.98 15.90
C MET A 87 11.84 -14.80 15.35
N VAL A 88 10.56 -14.70 15.74
CA VAL A 88 9.65 -13.63 15.28
C VAL A 88 10.24 -12.23 15.52
N LEU A 89 10.97 -12.05 16.62
CA LEU A 89 11.67 -10.81 16.93
C LEU A 89 12.67 -10.41 15.85
N ALA A 90 13.44 -11.37 15.32
CA ALA A 90 14.41 -11.10 14.24
C ALA A 90 13.70 -10.61 12.97
N ALA A 91 12.54 -11.19 12.64
CA ALA A 91 11.73 -10.74 11.51
C ALA A 91 11.19 -9.32 11.73
N VAL A 92 10.73 -8.99 12.94
CA VAL A 92 10.26 -7.64 13.29
C VAL A 92 11.41 -6.61 13.20
N LEU A 93 12.56 -6.90 13.80
CA LEU A 93 13.75 -6.04 13.72
C LEU A 93 14.22 -5.83 12.27
N THR A 94 14.14 -6.87 11.44
CA THR A 94 14.42 -6.76 10.00
C THR A 94 13.49 -5.76 9.32
N THR A 95 12.20 -5.73 9.68
CA THR A 95 11.27 -4.72 9.13
C THR A 95 11.56 -3.31 9.65
N VAL A 96 12.01 -3.15 10.91
CA VAL A 96 12.46 -1.84 11.40
C VAL A 96 13.67 -1.34 10.62
N ALA A 97 14.68 -2.20 10.43
CA ALA A 97 15.86 -1.88 9.65
C ALA A 97 15.50 -1.54 8.20
N LEU A 98 14.58 -2.29 7.59
CA LEU A 98 14.06 -2.00 6.26
C LEU A 98 13.40 -0.61 6.21
N GLY A 99 12.57 -0.26 7.20
CA GLY A 99 11.93 1.05 7.26
C GLY A 99 12.95 2.19 7.30
N ILE A 100 13.95 2.09 8.18
CA ILE A 100 15.04 3.09 8.29
C ILE A 100 15.80 3.20 6.96
N PHE A 101 16.12 2.05 6.34
CA PHE A 101 16.81 2.01 5.06
C PHE A 101 16.00 2.68 3.94
N LEU A 102 14.70 2.34 3.82
CA LEU A 102 13.82 2.91 2.82
C LEU A 102 13.67 4.42 3.01
N ARG A 103 13.51 4.87 4.24
CA ARG A 103 13.45 6.30 4.56
C ARG A 103 14.70 7.04 4.08
N GLY A 104 15.88 6.50 4.38
CA GLY A 104 17.16 7.06 3.90
C GLY A 104 17.26 7.06 2.37
N LEU A 105 16.82 5.98 1.72
CA LEU A 105 16.83 5.86 0.26
C LEU A 105 15.92 6.89 -0.41
N ILE A 106 14.71 7.10 0.13
CA ILE A 106 13.77 8.10 -0.40
C ILE A 106 14.38 9.50 -0.33
N VAL A 107 15.00 9.86 0.80
CA VAL A 107 15.68 11.15 0.98
C VAL A 107 16.82 11.33 -0.02
N LEU A 108 17.63 10.30 -0.24
CA LEU A 108 18.77 10.36 -1.16
C LEU A 108 18.35 10.53 -2.62
N VAL A 109 17.28 9.84 -3.05
CA VAL A 109 16.87 9.84 -4.46
C VAL A 109 15.97 11.03 -4.80
N TRP A 110 15.01 11.37 -3.94
CA TRP A 110 14.00 12.41 -4.23
C TRP A 110 14.21 13.73 -3.47
N SER A 111 15.27 13.83 -2.65
CA SER A 111 15.54 14.98 -1.78
C SER A 111 14.41 15.24 -0.75
N ALA A 112 14.64 16.17 0.17
CA ALA A 112 13.68 16.52 1.24
C ALA A 112 12.63 17.57 0.84
N GLN A 113 12.51 17.87 -0.45
CA GLN A 113 11.58 18.90 -0.92
C GLN A 113 10.18 18.34 -1.13
N GLN A 114 9.18 19.09 -0.65
CA GLN A 114 7.77 18.81 -0.87
C GLN A 114 7.47 18.83 -2.37
N GLN A 115 6.97 17.72 -2.90
CA GLN A 115 6.66 17.58 -4.33
C GLN A 115 5.16 17.38 -4.50
N TYR A 116 4.59 17.93 -5.57
CA TYR A 116 3.15 17.84 -5.87
C TYR A 116 2.93 17.04 -7.16
N PRO A 117 2.72 15.71 -7.08
CA PRO A 117 2.52 14.85 -8.26
C PRO A 117 1.30 15.25 -9.09
N ALA A 118 0.23 15.73 -8.44
CA ALA A 118 -1.01 16.11 -9.10
C ALA A 118 -0.84 17.21 -10.16
N HIS A 119 0.06 18.18 -9.91
CA HIS A 119 0.32 19.26 -10.86
C HIS A 119 1.06 18.76 -12.12
N ARG A 120 1.89 17.72 -11.98
CA ARG A 120 2.60 17.09 -13.10
C ARG A 120 1.72 16.14 -13.92
N LEU A 121 0.70 15.56 -13.31
CA LEU A 121 -0.28 14.71 -13.99
C LEU A 121 -1.33 15.50 -14.77
N GLY A 122 -1.39 16.83 -14.62
CA GLY A 122 -2.35 17.70 -15.31
C GLY A 122 -3.81 17.49 -14.86
N ILE A 123 -4.03 16.80 -13.74
CA ILE A 123 -5.37 16.54 -13.21
C ILE A 123 -5.71 17.67 -12.24
N ALA A 124 -6.69 18.50 -12.61
CA ALA A 124 -7.19 19.54 -11.71
C ALA A 124 -7.91 18.90 -10.52
N ASN A 125 -7.47 19.22 -9.29
CA ASN A 125 -8.20 18.84 -8.08
C ASN A 125 -9.38 19.82 -7.90
N PHE A 126 -10.50 19.54 -8.56
CA PHE A 126 -11.71 20.35 -8.43
C PHE A 126 -12.47 19.96 -7.15
N ALA A 127 -13.06 20.97 -6.50
CA ALA A 127 -13.91 20.76 -5.33
C ALA A 127 -15.32 20.38 -5.78
N ILE A 128 -15.82 19.25 -5.28
CA ILE A 128 -17.20 18.81 -5.46
C ILE A 128 -18.01 19.34 -4.28
N ALA A 129 -19.06 20.12 -4.56
CA ALA A 129 -19.99 20.60 -3.55
C ALA A 129 -21.01 19.50 -3.21
N LEU A 130 -21.11 19.15 -1.93
CA LEU A 130 -22.13 18.26 -1.40
C LEU A 130 -23.32 19.05 -0.84
N PRO A 131 -24.53 18.45 -0.80
CA PRO A 131 -25.68 19.05 -0.14
C PRO A 131 -25.35 19.39 1.32
N GLY A 132 -25.72 20.61 1.75
CA GLY A 132 -25.43 21.13 3.09
C GLY A 132 -24.11 21.91 3.24
N GLY A 133 -23.55 22.42 2.15
CA GLY A 133 -22.39 23.33 2.15
C GLY A 133 -21.04 22.65 2.36
N ALA A 134 -21.01 21.32 2.37
CA ALA A 134 -19.77 20.55 2.48
C ALA A 134 -19.03 20.51 1.13
N ARG A 135 -17.70 20.47 1.17
CA ARG A 135 -16.82 20.38 0.00
C ARG A 135 -15.89 19.19 0.15
N ILE A 136 -15.80 18.38 -0.90
CA ILE A 136 -14.82 17.29 -0.99
C ILE A 136 -13.96 17.49 -2.23
N SER A 137 -12.65 17.29 -2.08
CA SER A 137 -11.73 17.23 -3.23
C SER A 137 -12.05 16.04 -4.11
N PHE A 138 -11.86 16.16 -5.43
CA PHE A 138 -12.02 15.03 -6.35
C PHE A 138 -11.17 13.82 -5.92
N PHE A 139 -9.92 14.05 -5.51
CA PHE A 139 -9.04 12.98 -5.04
C PHE A 139 -9.49 12.36 -3.71
N ALA A 140 -10.05 13.13 -2.79
CA ALA A 140 -10.63 12.60 -1.55
C ALA A 140 -11.86 11.72 -1.82
N ALA A 141 -12.72 12.09 -2.78
CA ALA A 141 -13.84 11.26 -3.22
C ALA A 141 -13.35 9.98 -3.93
N LEU A 142 -12.35 10.11 -4.80
CA LEU A 142 -11.70 8.99 -5.47
C LEU A 142 -11.07 8.04 -4.45
N LEU A 143 -10.45 8.56 -3.39
CA LEU A 143 -9.85 7.78 -2.32
C LEU A 143 -10.89 6.89 -1.65
N VAL A 144 -12.03 7.46 -1.24
CA VAL A 144 -13.12 6.69 -0.62
C VAL A 144 -13.61 5.59 -1.56
N MET A 145 -13.81 5.90 -2.85
CA MET A 145 -14.26 4.94 -3.85
C MET A 145 -13.24 3.81 -4.08
N VAL A 146 -11.97 4.15 -4.23
CA VAL A 146 -10.88 3.20 -4.45
C VAL A 146 -10.68 2.32 -3.22
N THR A 147 -10.73 2.87 -2.00
CA THR A 147 -10.68 2.08 -0.77
C THR A 147 -11.80 1.05 -0.74
N ALA A 148 -13.05 1.45 -1.02
CA ALA A 148 -14.19 0.53 -1.06
C ALA A 148 -14.00 -0.57 -2.13
N ALA A 149 -13.53 -0.19 -3.32
CA ALA A 149 -13.25 -1.12 -4.41
C ALA A 149 -12.14 -2.13 -4.06
N ILE A 150 -11.05 -1.68 -3.44
CA ILE A 150 -9.94 -2.54 -3.00
C ILE A 150 -10.42 -3.50 -1.91
N TYR A 151 -11.19 -3.01 -0.94
CA TYR A 151 -11.71 -3.85 0.14
C TYR A 151 -12.61 -4.96 -0.40
N ALA A 152 -13.53 -4.60 -1.31
CA ALA A 152 -14.37 -5.56 -2.02
C ALA A 152 -13.51 -6.54 -2.86
N GLY A 153 -12.52 -6.03 -3.58
CA GLY A 153 -11.61 -6.83 -4.41
C GLY A 153 -10.81 -7.85 -3.60
N ILE A 154 -10.22 -7.43 -2.47
CA ILE A 154 -9.49 -8.32 -1.55
C ILE A 154 -10.44 -9.33 -0.93
N LEU A 155 -11.65 -8.92 -0.51
CA LEU A 155 -12.63 -9.83 0.05
C LEU A 155 -13.04 -10.91 -0.97
N LEU A 156 -13.34 -10.52 -2.21
CA LEU A 156 -13.67 -11.44 -3.29
C LEU A 156 -12.48 -12.35 -3.65
N PHE A 157 -11.26 -11.79 -3.73
CA PHE A 157 -10.04 -12.54 -3.98
C PHE A 157 -9.80 -13.59 -2.90
N LEU A 158 -9.90 -13.21 -1.63
CA LEU A 158 -9.77 -14.14 -0.51
C LEU A 158 -10.88 -15.17 -0.48
N ARG A 159 -12.13 -14.78 -0.83
CA ARG A 159 -13.30 -15.67 -0.76
C ARG A 159 -13.34 -16.70 -1.89
N PHE A 160 -13.15 -16.26 -3.13
CA PHE A 160 -13.40 -17.05 -4.34
C PHE A 160 -12.12 -17.38 -5.13
N GLY A 161 -11.05 -16.60 -4.96
CA GLY A 161 -9.81 -16.81 -5.72
C GLY A 161 -9.02 -18.02 -5.22
N ARG A 162 -8.51 -18.85 -6.15
CA ARG A 162 -7.68 -20.04 -5.81
C ARG A 162 -6.49 -19.67 -4.92
N TRP A 163 -5.78 -18.58 -5.25
CA TRP A 163 -4.67 -18.05 -4.45
C TRP A 163 -5.13 -17.50 -3.10
N GLY A 164 -6.28 -16.82 -3.05
CA GLY A 164 -6.87 -16.34 -1.81
C GLY A 164 -7.28 -17.45 -0.84
N VAL A 165 -7.84 -18.56 -1.36
CA VAL A 165 -8.14 -19.75 -0.55
C VAL A 165 -6.87 -20.36 0.03
N ARG A 166 -5.82 -20.51 -0.79
CA ARG A 166 -4.49 -20.99 -0.32
C ARG A 166 -3.91 -20.07 0.75
N MET A 167 -4.05 -18.77 0.56
CA MET A 167 -3.58 -17.75 1.50
C MET A 167 -4.30 -17.82 2.86
N ARG A 168 -5.62 -18.05 2.86
CA ARG A 168 -6.36 -18.30 4.10
C ARG A 168 -5.98 -19.60 4.78
N ALA A 169 -5.77 -20.67 4.00
CA ALA A 169 -5.33 -21.96 4.53
C ALA A 169 -3.95 -21.84 5.20
N ALA A 170 -3.01 -21.14 4.56
CA ALA A 170 -1.69 -20.86 5.13
C ALA A 170 -1.79 -20.04 6.43
N GLY A 171 -2.66 -19.02 6.52
CA GLY A 171 -2.83 -18.23 7.74
C GLY A 171 -3.51 -18.96 8.91
N GLN A 172 -4.28 -20.01 8.63
CA GLN A 172 -4.92 -20.86 9.64
C GLN A 172 -3.96 -21.92 10.18
N ASN A 173 -3.38 -22.73 9.29
CA ASN A 173 -2.41 -23.74 9.66
C ASN A 173 -1.39 -23.93 8.52
N PRO A 174 -0.21 -23.28 8.59
CA PRO A 174 0.82 -23.36 7.57
C PRO A 174 1.29 -24.80 7.32
N LEU A 175 1.36 -25.62 8.38
CA LEU A 175 1.90 -26.98 8.33
C LEU A 175 0.95 -27.91 7.56
N LEU A 176 -0.35 -27.84 7.84
CA LEU A 176 -1.37 -28.57 7.08
C LEU A 176 -1.49 -28.08 5.64
N ALA A 177 -1.35 -26.76 5.41
CA ALA A 177 -1.38 -26.20 4.06
C ALA A 177 -0.21 -26.71 3.21
N ALA A 178 1.01 -26.75 3.78
CA ALA A 178 2.19 -27.28 3.10
C ALA A 178 2.04 -28.78 2.77
N GLN A 179 1.47 -29.58 3.69
CA GLN A 179 1.17 -31.00 3.43
C GLN A 179 0.17 -31.21 2.28
N ARG A 180 -0.68 -30.22 2.00
CA ARG A 180 -1.61 -30.23 0.86
C ARG A 180 -1.01 -29.65 -0.43
N GLY A 181 0.32 -29.48 -0.47
CA GLY A 181 1.05 -29.00 -1.64
C GLY A 181 0.94 -27.48 -1.88
N VAL A 182 0.54 -26.70 -0.87
CA VAL A 182 0.54 -25.24 -0.96
C VAL A 182 1.96 -24.74 -0.78
N ASP A 183 2.50 -24.05 -1.79
CA ASP A 183 3.76 -23.34 -1.66
C ASP A 183 3.59 -22.10 -0.78
N LEU A 184 4.01 -22.23 0.49
CA LEU A 184 3.95 -21.15 1.47
C LEU A 184 4.76 -19.93 1.04
N HIS A 185 5.89 -20.12 0.35
CA HIS A 185 6.74 -19.01 -0.05
C HIS A 185 6.07 -18.17 -1.13
N ALA A 186 5.44 -18.81 -2.11
CA ALA A 186 4.67 -18.11 -3.13
C ALA A 186 3.47 -17.35 -2.51
N VAL A 187 2.78 -17.97 -1.56
CA VAL A 187 1.66 -17.35 -0.85
C VAL A 187 2.11 -16.13 -0.04
N TYR A 188 3.22 -16.24 0.68
CA TYR A 188 3.76 -15.14 1.47
C TYR A 188 4.30 -14.01 0.57
N ALA A 189 4.97 -14.34 -0.54
CA ALA A 189 5.39 -13.34 -1.52
C ALA A 189 4.21 -12.53 -2.06
N LEU A 190 3.12 -13.21 -2.44
CA LEU A 190 1.89 -12.55 -2.88
C LEU A 190 1.24 -11.73 -1.77
N ALA A 191 1.27 -12.20 -0.52
CA ALA A 191 0.75 -11.46 0.64
C ALA A 191 1.48 -10.12 0.83
N TRP A 192 2.80 -10.16 0.76
CA TRP A 192 3.66 -8.98 0.86
C TRP A 192 3.46 -8.03 -0.32
N GLY A 193 3.35 -8.56 -1.55
CA GLY A 193 3.02 -7.79 -2.74
C GLY A 193 1.65 -7.09 -2.64
N LEU A 194 0.60 -7.81 -2.24
CA LEU A 194 -0.74 -7.22 -2.09
C LEU A 194 -0.82 -6.19 -0.97
N SER A 195 -0.11 -6.41 0.13
CA SER A 195 -0.11 -5.46 1.24
C SER A 195 0.65 -4.18 0.88
N THR A 196 1.85 -4.29 0.30
CA THR A 196 2.57 -3.12 -0.22
C THR A 196 1.76 -2.39 -1.27
N LEU A 197 1.06 -3.11 -2.16
CA LEU A 197 0.12 -2.52 -3.11
C LEU A 197 -0.93 -1.66 -2.40
N THR A 198 -1.61 -2.20 -1.38
CA THR A 198 -2.65 -1.44 -0.65
C THR A 198 -2.08 -0.22 0.07
N GLY A 199 -0.92 -0.34 0.72
CA GLY A 199 -0.26 0.77 1.38
C GLY A 199 0.18 1.83 0.38
N SER A 200 0.83 1.41 -0.71
CA SER A 200 1.23 2.29 -1.80
C SER A 200 0.04 3.01 -2.44
N LEU A 201 -1.09 2.34 -2.66
CA LEU A 201 -2.30 2.98 -3.17
C LEU A 201 -2.83 4.06 -2.21
N ALA A 202 -2.80 3.82 -0.90
CA ALA A 202 -3.12 4.84 0.09
C ALA A 202 -2.18 6.05 -0.02
N GLY A 203 -0.87 5.80 -0.06
CA GLY A 203 0.15 6.84 -0.18
C GLY A 203 0.02 7.65 -1.47
N MET A 204 -0.24 6.97 -2.60
CA MET A 204 -0.49 7.59 -3.90
C MET A 204 -1.69 8.54 -3.85
N LEU A 205 -2.80 8.11 -3.27
CA LEU A 205 -4.03 8.91 -3.20
C LEU A 205 -3.87 10.10 -2.26
N ILE A 206 -3.20 9.92 -1.12
CA ILE A 206 -2.87 11.04 -0.20
C ILE A 206 -1.95 12.04 -0.91
N ALA A 207 -0.90 11.55 -1.60
CA ALA A 207 0.03 12.41 -2.33
C ALA A 207 -0.64 13.21 -3.46
N LEU A 208 -1.71 12.68 -4.07
CA LEU A 208 -2.51 13.39 -5.06
C LEU A 208 -3.42 14.47 -4.44
N ASP A 209 -3.91 14.26 -3.22
CA ASP A 209 -4.80 15.20 -2.54
C ASP A 209 -4.04 16.33 -1.82
N SER A 210 -3.03 15.99 -1.00
CA SER A 210 -2.32 16.93 -0.13
C SER A 210 -0.86 17.20 -0.51
N GLY A 211 -0.32 16.51 -1.53
CA GLY A 211 1.11 16.56 -1.89
C GLY A 211 1.98 15.57 -1.10
N LEU A 212 3.22 15.39 -1.54
CA LEU A 212 4.22 14.51 -0.89
C LEU A 212 4.98 15.26 0.20
N ASP A 213 4.83 14.83 1.45
CA ASP A 213 5.66 15.26 2.57
C ASP A 213 6.29 14.06 3.30
N GLN A 214 7.45 14.27 3.93
CA GLN A 214 8.20 13.23 4.63
C GLN A 214 7.52 12.72 5.91
N THR A 215 6.55 13.48 6.42
CA THR A 215 5.74 13.08 7.56
C THR A 215 4.69 12.01 7.22
N MET A 216 4.46 11.74 5.93
CA MET A 216 3.46 10.76 5.49
C MET A 216 3.71 9.34 5.99
N ALA A 217 4.97 8.94 6.21
CA ALA A 217 5.29 7.61 6.75
C ALA A 217 4.87 7.42 8.23
N ILE A 218 4.56 8.52 8.93
CA ILE A 218 4.26 8.56 10.37
C ILE A 218 2.73 8.52 10.63
N VAL A 219 1.91 8.64 9.57
CA VAL A 219 0.44 8.62 9.61
C VAL A 219 -0.10 7.19 9.73
#